data_AF-A0A2N1RCQ2-F1
#
_entry.id   AF-A0A2N1RCQ2-F1
#
_cell.length_a   1.000
_cell.length_b   1.000
_cell.length_c   1.000
_cell.angle_alpha   90.00
_cell.angle_beta   90.00
_cell.angle_gamma   90.00
#
_symmetry.space_group_name_H-M   'P 1'
#
loop_
_entity.id
_entity.type
_entity.pdbx_description
1 polymer ?
#
loop_
_entity_poly.entity_id
_entity_poly.type
_entity_poly.pdbx_seq_one_letter_code
_entity_poly.pdbx_strand_id
1 'polypeptide(L)'
;MITTTQQKTLRQHAAAYLEQAGFPVTERELESIAIADFGMSNPYFEGAQILTLFATERISAKLIVLFPGQILPEHWHPPVGDDPGKEEIIRGYFGTVLYFEEGEEHLDSSEVPAVKENCYTARSRIDLVPGAQVIIPPGRKHWMKGGESGGCVISFSTCVRDILDQFTDSKVIRTTMVVEG
;
A
#
# COMPACT_ATOMS: atom_id res chain seq x y z
N MET A 1 -1.17 14.79 7.89
CA MET A 1 -2.15 14.64 8.99
C MET A 1 -3.55 14.70 8.41
N ILE A 2 -4.50 14.00 9.02
CA ILE A 2 -5.90 13.95 8.61
C ILE A 2 -6.82 14.18 9.81
N THR A 3 -8.05 14.64 9.57
CA THR A 3 -9.04 14.78 10.65
C THR A 3 -9.74 13.45 10.98
N THR A 4 -10.37 13.35 12.16
CA THR A 4 -11.20 12.19 12.53
C THR A 4 -12.37 11.99 11.56
N THR A 5 -13.00 13.08 11.10
CA THR A 5 -14.04 13.03 10.06
C THR A 5 -13.49 12.49 8.74
N GLN A 6 -12.34 12.99 8.27
CA GLN A 6 -11.71 12.48 7.04
C GLN A 6 -11.34 11.01 7.17
N GLN A 7 -10.75 10.60 8.30
CA GLN A 7 -10.40 9.21 8.56
C GLN A 7 -11.63 8.30 8.51
N LYS A 8 -12.74 8.72 9.12
CA LYS A 8 -13.99 7.97 9.09
C LYS A 8 -14.54 7.82 7.68
N THR A 9 -14.56 8.89 6.89
CA THR A 9 -15.01 8.85 5.49
C THR A 9 -14.15 7.92 4.64
N LEU A 10 -12.82 8.02 4.75
CA LEU A 10 -11.89 7.15 4.02
C LEU A 10 -12.07 5.68 4.40
N ARG A 11 -12.31 5.39 5.68
CA ARG A 11 -12.59 4.04 6.18
C ARG A 11 -13.89 3.47 5.61
N GLN A 12 -14.96 4.26 5.61
CA GLN A 12 -16.24 3.86 5.02
C GLN A 12 -16.10 3.58 3.52
N HIS A 13 -15.31 4.38 2.80
CA HIS A 13 -15.04 4.17 1.39
C HIS A 13 -14.23 2.89 1.14
N ALA A 14 -13.21 2.61 1.96
CA ALA A 14 -12.46 1.35 1.89
C ALA A 14 -13.34 0.13 2.20
N ALA A 15 -14.25 0.23 3.18
CA ALA A 15 -15.21 -0.81 3.49
C ALA A 15 -16.09 -1.16 2.29
N ALA A 16 -16.59 -0.14 1.58
CA ALA A 16 -17.40 -0.35 0.37
C ALA A 16 -16.61 -1.10 -0.75
N TYR A 17 -15.31 -0.83 -0.89
CA TYR A 17 -14.44 -1.59 -1.81
C TYR A 17 -14.32 -3.06 -1.41
N LEU A 18 -14.13 -3.35 -0.11
CA LEU A 18 -14.02 -4.72 0.39
C LEU A 18 -15.34 -5.49 0.27
N GLU A 19 -16.47 -4.83 0.52
CA GLU A 19 -17.81 -5.39 0.29
C GLU A 19 -18.03 -5.71 -1.19
N GLN A 20 -17.70 -4.79 -2.09
CA GLN A 20 -17.81 -5.00 -3.54
C GLN A 20 -16.88 -6.12 -4.02
N ALA A 21 -15.69 -6.23 -3.43
CA ALA A 21 -14.73 -7.29 -3.73
C ALA A 21 -15.21 -8.68 -3.26
N GLY A 22 -16.22 -8.74 -2.39
CA GLY A 22 -16.79 -9.99 -1.88
C GLY A 22 -15.87 -10.70 -0.88
N PHE A 23 -14.91 -10.01 -0.28
CA PHE A 23 -14.09 -10.59 0.79
C PHE A 23 -14.90 -10.61 2.09
N PRO A 24 -15.08 -11.77 2.74
CA PRO A 24 -15.79 -11.83 4.02
C PRO A 24 -15.02 -11.05 5.09
N VAL A 25 -15.61 -9.96 5.58
CA VAL A 25 -15.07 -9.12 6.66
C VAL A 25 -16.11 -8.89 7.73
N THR A 26 -15.68 -8.84 8.98
CA THR A 26 -16.51 -8.51 10.14
C THR A 26 -16.59 -7.00 10.34
N GLU A 27 -17.61 -6.52 11.08
CA GLU A 27 -17.72 -5.11 11.46
C GLU A 27 -16.46 -4.63 12.21
N ARG A 28 -15.91 -5.46 13.10
CA ARG A 28 -14.68 -5.16 13.83
C ARG A 28 -13.48 -4.98 12.91
N GLU A 29 -13.37 -5.81 11.88
CA GLU A 29 -12.30 -5.67 10.87
C GLU A 29 -12.48 -4.36 10.09
N LEU A 30 -13.69 -4.05 9.65
CA LEU A 30 -14.00 -2.80 8.95
C LEU A 30 -13.64 -1.55 9.79
N GLU A 31 -13.95 -1.56 11.09
CA GLU A 31 -13.58 -0.48 12.01
C GLU A 31 -12.06 -0.37 12.22
N SER A 32 -11.33 -1.48 12.09
CA SER A 32 -9.88 -1.55 12.28
C SER A 32 -9.04 -1.14 11.07
N ILE A 33 -9.65 -0.89 9.91
CA ILE A 33 -8.94 -0.47 8.71
C ILE A 33 -8.10 0.78 9.03
N ALA A 34 -6.79 0.63 8.85
CA ALA A 34 -5.82 1.69 9.02
C ALA A 34 -5.82 2.58 7.78
N ILE A 35 -5.94 3.89 7.99
CA ILE A 35 -5.84 4.90 6.93
C ILE A 35 -4.44 5.49 6.99
N ALA A 36 -3.63 5.20 5.99
CA ALA A 36 -2.30 5.76 5.82
C ALA A 36 -2.34 6.95 4.86
N ASP A 37 -1.97 8.13 5.34
CA ASP A 37 -1.75 9.37 4.57
C ASP A 37 -0.26 9.64 4.31
N PHE A 38 0.62 8.79 4.84
CA PHE A 38 2.07 8.89 4.72
C PHE A 38 2.65 10.25 5.14
N GLY A 39 1.98 10.98 6.04
CA GLY A 39 2.35 12.33 6.45
C GLY A 39 2.05 13.42 5.41
N MET A 40 1.51 13.08 4.25
CA MET A 40 1.32 13.98 3.11
C MET A 40 0.06 14.85 3.22
N SER A 41 -0.86 14.54 4.14
CA SER A 41 -2.13 15.27 4.31
C SER A 41 -3.01 15.30 3.05
N ASN A 42 -2.73 14.44 2.07
CA ASN A 42 -3.54 14.24 0.87
C ASN A 42 -3.74 12.75 0.61
N PRO A 43 -4.52 12.06 1.47
CA PRO A 43 -4.63 10.62 1.45
C PRO A 43 -5.21 10.09 0.14
N TYR A 44 -6.03 10.85 -0.61
CA TYR A 44 -6.56 10.39 -1.90
C TYR A 44 -5.50 10.32 -3.01
N PHE A 45 -4.45 11.14 -2.91
CA PHE A 45 -3.35 11.16 -3.89
C PHE A 45 -2.24 10.18 -3.48
N GLU A 46 -1.72 10.32 -2.27
CA GLU A 46 -0.71 9.43 -1.70
C GLU A 46 -1.24 8.88 -0.38
N GLY A 47 -1.57 7.59 -0.37
CA GLY A 47 -2.21 6.94 0.74
C GLY A 47 -2.52 5.47 0.49
N ALA A 48 -3.00 4.80 1.53
CA ALA A 48 -3.45 3.42 1.45
C ALA A 48 -4.47 3.12 2.56
N GLN A 49 -5.35 2.15 2.33
CA GLN A 49 -6.28 1.66 3.35
C GLN A 49 -5.97 0.19 3.60
N ILE A 50 -5.54 -0.12 4.82
CA ILE A 50 -4.89 -1.38 5.14
C ILE A 50 -5.70 -2.09 6.22
N LEU A 51 -6.23 -3.26 5.89
CA LEU A 51 -6.81 -4.18 6.84
C LEU A 51 -5.80 -5.28 7.16
N THR A 52 -5.30 -5.33 8.39
CA THR A 52 -4.46 -6.45 8.85
C THR A 52 -5.38 -7.59 9.28
N LEU A 53 -5.38 -8.69 8.51
CA LEU A 53 -6.17 -9.89 8.83
C LEU A 53 -5.58 -10.63 10.03
N PHE A 54 -4.26 -10.79 10.03
CA PHE A 54 -3.51 -11.30 11.18
C PHE A 54 -2.05 -10.84 11.11
N ALA A 55 -1.40 -10.79 12.26
CA ALA A 55 0.04 -10.63 12.40
C ALA A 55 0.51 -11.48 13.57
N THR A 56 1.39 -12.45 13.29
CA THR A 56 2.04 -13.32 14.28
C THR A 56 3.53 -12.98 14.33
N GLU A 57 4.30 -13.67 15.17
CA GLU A 57 5.76 -13.53 15.18
C GLU A 57 6.46 -14.03 13.90
N ARG A 58 5.75 -14.76 13.02
CA ARG A 58 6.34 -15.38 11.83
C ARG A 58 5.80 -14.84 10.52
N ILE A 59 4.48 -14.64 10.48
CA ILE A 59 3.76 -14.29 9.25
C ILE A 59 2.68 -13.25 9.51
N SER A 60 2.38 -12.46 8.49
CA SER A 60 1.24 -11.54 8.46
C SER A 60 0.48 -11.63 7.14
N ALA A 61 -0.80 -11.29 7.18
CA ALA A 61 -1.60 -11.10 5.97
C ALA A 61 -2.44 -9.82 6.08
N LYS A 62 -2.57 -9.10 4.97
CA LYS A 62 -3.28 -7.83 4.89
C LYS A 62 -4.07 -7.73 3.60
N LEU A 63 -5.18 -7.00 3.63
CA LEU A 63 -5.79 -6.42 2.43
C LEU A 63 -5.33 -4.98 2.32
N ILE A 64 -4.84 -4.59 1.14
CA ILE A 64 -4.47 -3.21 0.83
C ILE A 64 -5.41 -2.75 -0.27
N VAL A 65 -6.21 -1.74 0.04
CA VAL A 65 -7.09 -1.04 -0.90
C VAL A 65 -6.38 0.24 -1.36
N LEU A 66 -6.40 0.46 -2.67
CA LEU A 66 -6.00 1.71 -3.31
C LEU A 66 -7.17 2.26 -4.13
N PHE A 67 -7.56 3.49 -3.84
CA PHE A 67 -8.56 4.22 -4.63
C PHE A 67 -8.06 4.53 -6.05
N PRO A 68 -8.94 4.99 -6.96
CA PRO A 68 -8.55 5.30 -8.33
C PRO A 68 -7.38 6.28 -8.41
N GLY A 69 -6.27 5.84 -9.02
CA GLY A 69 -5.05 6.62 -9.15
C GLY A 69 -4.29 6.90 -7.85
N GLN A 70 -4.75 6.40 -6.70
CA GLN A 70 -4.09 6.59 -5.40
C GLN A 70 -2.75 5.85 -5.38
N ILE A 71 -1.72 6.49 -4.84
CA ILE A 71 -0.36 5.96 -4.80
C ILE A 71 0.02 5.54 -3.39
N LEU A 72 0.48 4.30 -3.26
CA LEU A 72 1.25 3.85 -2.11
C LEU A 72 2.73 4.15 -2.41
N PRO A 73 3.38 5.06 -1.67
CA PRO A 73 4.71 5.59 -2.02
C PRO A 73 5.80 4.54 -2.14
N GLU A 74 6.86 4.86 -2.89
CA GLU A 74 8.02 3.99 -3.04
C GLU A 74 8.72 3.74 -1.72
N HIS A 75 8.88 2.46 -1.41
CA HIS A 75 9.47 1.99 -0.17
C HIS A 75 10.15 0.64 -0.36
N TRP A 76 10.89 0.22 0.67
CA TRP A 76 11.51 -1.10 0.77
C TRP A 76 11.56 -1.56 2.22
N HIS A 77 11.80 -2.86 2.39
CA HIS A 77 11.90 -3.50 3.70
C HIS A 77 13.37 -3.80 4.01
N PRO A 78 14.07 -2.94 4.78
CA PRO A 78 15.49 -3.13 5.05
C PRO A 78 15.73 -4.34 5.97
N PRO A 79 16.95 -4.90 5.98
CA PRO A 79 17.35 -5.87 6.98
C PRO A 79 17.33 -5.27 8.40
N VAL A 80 17.09 -6.11 9.39
CA VAL A 80 16.99 -5.71 10.81
C VAL A 80 17.83 -6.67 11.66
N GLY A 81 19.02 -6.23 12.04
CA GLY A 81 19.98 -7.12 12.71
C GLY A 81 20.37 -8.28 11.77
N ASP A 82 20.12 -9.51 12.22
CA ASP A 82 20.38 -10.73 11.43
C ASP A 82 19.20 -11.13 10.51
N ASP A 83 18.06 -10.44 10.62
CA ASP A 83 16.91 -10.64 9.72
C ASP A 83 17.20 -9.99 8.37
N PRO A 84 17.12 -10.72 7.23
CA PRO A 84 17.35 -10.16 5.90
C PRO A 84 16.34 -9.07 5.50
N GLY A 85 15.21 -8.97 6.22
CA GLY A 85 14.12 -8.04 5.98
C GLY A 85 12.85 -8.77 5.56
N LYS A 86 11.76 -8.01 5.39
CA LYS A 86 10.44 -8.55 5.04
C LYS A 86 10.47 -9.13 3.62
N GLU A 87 10.09 -10.40 3.46
CA GLU A 87 9.68 -10.95 2.18
C GLU A 87 8.15 -10.81 2.07
N GLU A 88 7.67 -10.35 0.92
CA GLU A 88 6.26 -10.05 0.72
C GLU A 88 5.74 -10.58 -0.60
N ILE A 89 4.56 -11.19 -0.57
CA ILE A 89 3.82 -11.64 -1.73
C ILE A 89 2.63 -10.71 -1.86
N ILE A 90 2.51 -10.03 -3.00
CA ILE A 90 1.34 -9.23 -3.32
C ILE A 90 0.57 -9.94 -4.41
N ARG A 91 -0.70 -10.27 -4.12
CA ARG A 91 -1.60 -10.95 -5.05
C ARG A 91 -2.81 -10.07 -5.35
N GLY A 92 -3.07 -9.80 -6.62
CA GLY A 92 -4.26 -9.07 -7.06
C GLY A 92 -5.53 -9.81 -6.67
N TYR A 93 -6.52 -9.08 -6.15
CA TYR A 93 -7.78 -9.65 -5.65
C TYR A 93 -9.01 -9.02 -6.29
N PHE A 94 -9.09 -7.68 -6.35
CA PHE A 94 -10.22 -6.96 -6.94
C PHE A 94 -9.74 -5.70 -7.66
N GLY A 95 -10.41 -5.32 -8.76
CA GLY A 95 -9.97 -4.20 -9.60
C GLY A 95 -8.56 -4.44 -10.16
N THR A 96 -7.79 -3.37 -10.33
CA THR A 96 -6.39 -3.45 -10.76
C THR A 96 -5.52 -2.57 -9.88
N VAL A 97 -4.43 -3.15 -9.37
CA VAL A 97 -3.33 -2.39 -8.76
C VAL A 97 -2.13 -2.46 -9.68
N LEU A 98 -1.60 -1.30 -10.06
CA LEU A 98 -0.37 -1.18 -10.82
C LEU A 98 0.79 -1.29 -9.83
N TYR A 99 1.61 -2.32 -9.95
CA TYR A 99 2.80 -2.52 -9.13
C TYR A 99 4.04 -2.13 -9.92
N PHE A 100 5.00 -1.49 -9.25
CA PHE A 100 6.23 -1.03 -9.87
C PHE A 100 7.43 -1.47 -9.06
N GLU A 101 8.45 -2.02 -9.73
CA GLU A 101 9.71 -2.46 -9.12
C GLU A 101 10.96 -2.02 -9.90
N GLU A 102 12.11 -2.24 -9.29
CA GLU A 102 13.42 -2.04 -9.93
C GLU A 102 13.56 -2.93 -11.17
N GLY A 103 13.92 -2.35 -12.31
CA GLY A 103 14.10 -3.09 -13.56
C GLY A 103 14.44 -2.17 -14.74
N GLU A 104 14.81 -2.77 -15.88
CA GLU A 104 15.26 -2.05 -17.08
C GLU A 104 14.11 -1.50 -17.93
N GLU A 105 12.87 -1.87 -17.64
CA GLU A 105 11.72 -1.41 -18.42
C GLU A 105 11.43 0.07 -18.22
N HIS A 106 11.11 0.75 -19.32
CA HIS A 106 10.74 2.15 -19.32
C HIS A 106 9.26 2.31 -18.95
N LEU A 107 9.01 2.71 -17.70
CA LEU A 107 7.71 3.23 -17.29
C LEU A 107 7.31 4.42 -18.16
N ASP A 108 6.05 4.48 -18.58
CA ASP A 108 5.49 5.73 -19.10
C ASP A 108 5.57 6.80 -18.00
N SER A 109 6.32 7.88 -18.28
CA SER A 109 6.45 9.03 -17.39
C SER A 109 5.12 9.60 -16.90
N SER A 110 4.02 9.39 -17.63
CA SER A 110 2.67 9.82 -17.23
C SER A 110 2.14 9.11 -15.98
N GLU A 111 2.69 7.92 -15.65
CA GLU A 111 2.28 7.15 -14.48
C GLU A 111 2.87 7.70 -13.18
N VAL A 112 4.01 8.38 -13.27
CA VAL A 112 4.73 8.95 -12.13
C VAL A 112 4.23 10.37 -11.84
N PRO A 113 3.97 10.71 -10.57
CA PRO A 113 3.73 12.11 -10.18
C PRO A 113 4.86 13.04 -10.65
N ALA A 114 4.57 13.92 -11.61
CA ALA A 114 5.57 14.84 -12.17
C ALA A 114 6.29 15.67 -11.10
N VAL A 115 5.58 16.10 -10.05
CA VAL A 115 6.14 16.89 -8.94
C VAL A 115 7.09 16.08 -8.04
N LYS A 116 7.05 14.76 -8.12
CA LYS A 116 7.83 13.83 -7.29
C LYS A 116 8.61 12.80 -8.12
N GLU A 117 8.93 13.09 -9.38
CA GLU A 117 9.57 12.11 -10.27
C GLU A 117 10.84 11.49 -9.68
N ASN A 118 11.65 12.28 -8.98
CA ASN A 118 12.88 11.83 -8.32
C ASN A 118 12.64 10.90 -7.10
N CYS A 119 11.40 10.75 -6.65
CA CYS A 119 11.01 9.90 -5.54
C CYS A 119 10.51 8.51 -5.97
N TYR A 120 10.35 8.28 -7.28
CA TYR A 120 9.86 7.03 -7.85
C TYR A 120 10.90 6.50 -8.85
N THR A 121 11.76 5.62 -8.35
CA THR A 121 12.92 5.05 -9.05
C THR A 121 12.68 3.65 -9.61
N ALA A 122 11.71 2.91 -9.07
CA ALA A 122 11.19 1.68 -9.62
C ALA A 122 10.30 1.97 -10.84
N ARG A 123 10.61 1.34 -11.98
CA ARG A 123 10.06 1.67 -13.31
C ARG A 123 9.58 0.46 -14.11
N SER A 124 9.85 -0.78 -13.70
CA SER A 124 9.21 -1.94 -14.34
C SER A 124 7.82 -2.16 -13.76
N ARG A 125 6.80 -2.29 -14.63
CA ARG A 125 5.38 -2.30 -14.26
C ARG A 125 4.80 -3.69 -14.39
N ILE A 126 4.04 -4.11 -13.39
CA ILE A 126 3.26 -5.34 -13.39
C ILE A 126 1.83 -5.02 -12.93
N ASP A 127 0.84 -5.37 -13.75
CA ASP A 127 -0.57 -5.12 -13.43
C ASP A 127 -1.14 -6.27 -12.60
N LEU A 128 -1.42 -5.99 -11.33
CA LEU A 128 -2.00 -6.94 -10.38
C LEU A 128 -3.51 -6.98 -10.51
N VAL A 129 -3.98 -7.54 -11.62
CA VAL A 129 -5.38 -7.98 -11.81
C VAL A 129 -5.70 -9.20 -10.91
N PRO A 130 -6.97 -9.57 -10.69
CA PRO A 130 -7.32 -10.71 -9.84
C PRO A 130 -6.59 -11.99 -10.24
N GLY A 131 -5.79 -12.53 -9.32
CA GLY A 131 -4.99 -13.74 -9.50
C GLY A 131 -3.56 -13.54 -9.99
N ALA A 132 -3.21 -12.35 -10.51
CA ALA A 132 -1.82 -11.98 -10.77
C ALA A 132 -1.05 -11.79 -9.45
N GLN A 133 0.26 -12.01 -9.48
CA GLN A 133 1.06 -12.06 -8.25
C GLN A 133 2.51 -11.68 -8.50
N VAL A 134 3.10 -11.04 -7.52
CA VAL A 134 4.54 -10.78 -7.42
C VAL A 134 5.07 -11.28 -6.08
N ILE A 135 6.37 -11.63 -6.05
CA ILE A 135 7.11 -11.95 -4.84
C ILE A 135 8.23 -10.91 -4.73
N ILE A 136 8.20 -10.15 -3.64
CA ILE A 136 9.08 -9.04 -3.35
C ILE A 136 10.13 -9.55 -2.35
N PRO A 137 11.39 -9.73 -2.78
CA PRO A 137 12.44 -10.09 -1.85
C PRO A 137 12.78 -8.90 -0.92
N PRO A 138 13.38 -9.18 0.25
CA PRO A 138 13.80 -8.13 1.17
C PRO A 138 14.69 -7.08 0.49
N GLY A 139 14.52 -5.82 0.91
CA GLY A 139 15.29 -4.68 0.42
C GLY A 139 14.94 -4.18 -0.99
N ARG A 140 14.05 -4.85 -1.73
CA ARG A 140 13.64 -4.39 -3.07
C ARG A 140 12.71 -3.19 -2.98
N LYS A 141 13.07 -2.11 -3.67
CA LYS A 141 12.21 -0.95 -3.83
C LYS A 141 11.02 -1.26 -4.71
N HIS A 142 9.85 -0.84 -4.25
CA HIS A 142 8.62 -0.95 -5.00
C HIS A 142 7.61 0.10 -4.57
N TRP A 143 6.63 0.37 -5.44
CA TRP A 143 5.46 1.19 -5.14
C TRP A 143 4.24 0.64 -5.85
N MET A 144 3.06 1.14 -5.48
CA MET A 144 1.80 0.73 -6.10
C MET A 144 0.91 1.92 -6.39
N LYS A 145 0.04 1.77 -7.39
CA LYS A 145 -0.98 2.74 -7.76
C LYS A 145 -2.30 2.04 -8.04
N GLY A 146 -3.41 2.57 -7.54
CA GLY A 146 -4.73 2.08 -7.93
C GLY A 146 -4.99 2.38 -9.40
N GLY A 147 -5.54 1.41 -10.15
CA GLY A 147 -5.94 1.61 -11.54
C GLY A 147 -7.11 2.59 -11.70
N GLU A 148 -7.70 2.66 -12.89
CA GLU A 148 -8.81 3.59 -13.19
C GLU A 148 -10.02 3.44 -12.27
N SER A 149 -10.28 2.23 -11.78
CA SER A 149 -11.35 1.93 -10.82
C SER A 149 -10.81 1.60 -9.42
N GLY A 150 -9.55 1.91 -9.15
CA GLY A 150 -8.85 1.44 -7.95
C GLY A 150 -8.64 -0.08 -7.96
N GLY A 151 -8.27 -0.61 -6.80
CA GLY A 151 -8.10 -2.05 -6.64
C GLY A 151 -7.79 -2.47 -5.20
N CYS A 152 -7.78 -3.79 -4.99
CA CYS A 152 -7.40 -4.43 -3.75
C CYS A 152 -6.44 -5.58 -4.03
N VAL A 153 -5.38 -5.64 -3.23
CA VAL A 153 -4.42 -6.74 -3.22
C VAL A 153 -4.41 -7.42 -1.85
N ILE A 154 -4.10 -8.70 -1.84
CA ILE A 154 -3.75 -9.44 -0.62
C ILE A 154 -2.23 -9.42 -0.51
N SER A 155 -1.74 -8.90 0.61
CA SER A 155 -0.34 -9.00 1.03
C SER A 155 -0.19 -10.18 1.98
N PHE A 156 0.78 -11.04 1.71
CA PHE A 156 1.29 -12.05 2.64
C PHE A 156 2.76 -11.76 2.89
N SER A 157 3.23 -11.80 4.12
CA SER A 157 4.64 -11.51 4.37
C SER A 157 5.21 -12.25 5.58
N THR A 158 6.54 -12.36 5.61
CA THR A 158 7.27 -12.66 6.85
C THR A 158 7.06 -11.52 7.86
N CYS A 159 7.18 -11.83 9.14
CA CYS A 159 6.95 -10.82 10.18
C CYS A 159 8.17 -9.89 10.34
N VAL A 160 8.12 -8.74 9.68
CA VAL A 160 8.92 -7.57 10.02
C VAL A 160 7.97 -6.39 10.22
N ARG A 161 8.26 -5.52 11.19
CA ARG A 161 7.37 -4.42 11.56
C ARG A 161 7.40 -3.36 10.47
N ASP A 162 6.25 -3.06 9.86
CA ASP A 162 6.03 -1.97 8.88
C ASP A 162 6.65 -0.61 9.27
N ILE A 163 6.87 -0.37 10.57
CA ILE A 163 7.49 0.86 11.06
C ILE A 163 8.98 0.99 10.68
N LEU A 164 9.57 -0.10 10.20
CA LEU A 164 10.96 -0.16 9.73
C LEU A 164 11.07 0.03 8.21
N ASP A 165 9.94 0.12 7.52
CA ASP A 165 9.91 0.45 6.09
C ASP A 165 10.63 1.78 5.86
N GLN A 166 11.49 1.82 4.85
CA GLN A 166 12.15 3.03 4.41
C GLN A 166 11.54 3.50 3.10
N PHE A 167 11.51 4.81 2.91
CA PHE A 167 10.85 5.45 1.77
C PHE A 167 11.87 6.23 0.95
N THR A 168 11.68 6.27 -0.37
CA THR A 168 12.55 7.06 -1.24
C THR A 168 12.30 8.56 -1.04
N ASP A 169 11.03 8.98 -0.89
CA ASP A 169 10.68 10.35 -0.49
C ASP A 169 10.92 10.54 1.02
N SER A 170 11.94 11.34 1.37
CA SER A 170 12.30 11.62 2.77
C SER A 170 11.24 12.41 3.54
N LYS A 171 10.22 12.95 2.87
CA LYS A 171 9.08 13.60 3.50
C LYS A 171 7.99 12.61 3.92
N VAL A 172 8.05 11.36 3.48
CA VAL A 172 7.09 10.32 3.88
C VAL A 172 7.28 9.97 5.35
N ILE A 173 6.18 9.99 6.08
CA ILE A 173 6.09 9.55 7.47
C ILE A 173 5.09 8.39 7.51
N ARG A 174 5.58 7.18 7.83
CA ARG A 174 4.76 5.96 7.88
C ARG A 174 3.51 6.10 8.74
N THR A 175 3.66 6.74 9.89
CA THR A 175 2.60 6.89 10.90
C THR A 175 1.71 8.08 10.59
N THR A 176 0.44 7.80 10.31
CA THR A 176 -0.56 8.85 10.14
C THR A 176 -0.91 9.51 11.47
N MET A 177 -0.84 10.83 11.49
CA MET A 177 -1.34 11.64 12.59
C MET A 177 -2.81 12.01 12.33
N VAL A 178 -3.67 11.65 13.27
CA VAL A 178 -5.09 11.98 13.27
C VAL A 178 -5.36 13.06 14.30
N VAL A 179 -6.04 14.12 13.90
CA VAL A 179 -6.47 15.20 14.78
C VAL A 179 -7.98 15.35 14.80
N GLU A 180 -8.50 16.00 15.83
CA GLU A 180 -9.92 16.29 15.94
C GLU A 180 -10.39 17.23 14.81
N GLY A 181 -11.53 16.91 14.18
CA GLY A 181 -12.19 17.73 13.16
C GLY A 181 -12.86 16.91 12.08
#